data_AF-A0A6P0RYE1-F1
#
_entry.id   AF-A0A6P0RYE1-F1
#
_cell.length_a   1.000
_cell.length_b   1.000
_cell.length_c   1.000
_cell.angle_alpha   90.00
_cell.angle_beta   90.00
_cell.angle_gamma   90.00
#
_symmetry.space_group_name_H-M   'P 1'
#
loop_
_entity.id
_entity.type
_entity.pdbx_description
1 polymer ?
#
loop_
_entity_poly.entity_id
_entity_poly.type
_entity_poly.pdbx_seq_one_letter_code
_entity_poly.pdbx_strand_id
1 'polypeptide(L)'
;MPDSHVPQWSLPQDLVKTELTVVACTNHYFGDDYIQPFEVPAEWGTSISCNFTNDLSLAGEADALWFHAPTTTRIPKQKKPGQPWIMMSMESDGNYPLLKNQKFLDLFDIYMTYRLDSDIPTLYPNWKQYGDFMNPPLPTKVKGSHSALAAYIASNPVPHRDEYAQQLFEYIPVDSLGKCLNNKTVPDFITGDHIWARGGFHSILDILPHYKFYLAFENSLTTDYVTERVFHALVAGSVPIYYGADNVKEFLPADNAAINIADFDSPKELAEYLLYLDQNDEAYEQHLAWKT
;
A
#
# COMPACT_ATOMS: atom_id res chain seq x y z
N MET A 1 -6.62 26.50 -11.42
CA MET A 1 -6.08 25.17 -11.75
C MET A 1 -4.65 25.40 -12.20
N PRO A 2 -3.63 24.84 -11.53
CA PRO A 2 -2.29 24.85 -12.09
C PRO A 2 -2.30 23.99 -13.34
N ASP A 3 -1.71 24.49 -14.43
CA ASP A 3 -1.55 23.78 -15.69
C ASP A 3 -0.93 22.39 -15.43
N SER A 4 -1.74 21.34 -15.61
CA SER A 4 -1.27 19.96 -15.60
C SER A 4 -0.51 19.70 -16.90
N HIS A 5 0.75 20.12 -16.94
CA HIS A 5 1.72 19.53 -17.85
C HIS A 5 1.90 18.06 -17.44
N VAL A 6 1.01 17.21 -17.91
CA VAL A 6 1.28 15.77 -18.01
C VAL A 6 2.57 15.65 -18.82
N PRO A 7 3.66 15.12 -18.25
CA PRO A 7 4.90 14.99 -19.01
C PRO A 7 4.61 14.12 -20.22
N GLN A 8 4.87 14.63 -21.42
CA GLN A 8 4.79 13.83 -22.64
C GLN A 8 6.00 12.90 -22.66
N TRP A 9 5.83 11.69 -22.14
CA TRP A 9 6.80 10.62 -22.26
C TRP A 9 6.65 9.99 -23.65
N SER A 10 7.55 10.31 -24.57
CA SER A 10 7.70 9.56 -25.82
C SER A 10 8.72 8.45 -25.62
N LEU A 11 8.41 7.22 -26.07
CA LEU A 11 9.43 6.19 -26.20
C LEU A 11 10.55 6.70 -27.14
N PRO A 12 11.82 6.37 -26.86
CA PRO A 12 12.92 6.72 -27.77
C PRO A 12 12.62 6.19 -29.18
N GLN A 13 12.81 7.03 -30.20
CA GLN A 13 12.56 6.65 -31.61
C GLN A 13 13.51 5.55 -32.12
N ASP A 14 14.52 5.22 -31.32
CA ASP A 14 15.60 4.27 -31.55
C ASP A 14 15.50 3.03 -30.65
N LEU A 15 14.28 2.58 -30.33
CA LEU A 15 14.04 1.30 -29.65
C LEU A 15 14.75 0.14 -30.38
N VAL A 16 15.86 -0.32 -29.80
CA VAL A 16 16.74 -1.36 -30.37
C VAL A 16 16.11 -2.76 -30.29
N LYS A 17 15.15 -2.95 -29.37
CA LYS A 17 14.53 -4.24 -29.08
C LYS A 17 13.08 -4.08 -28.65
N THR A 18 12.19 -4.88 -29.22
CA THR A 18 10.74 -4.91 -28.91
C THR A 18 10.32 -6.13 -28.08
N GLU A 19 11.26 -7.03 -27.78
CA GLU A 19 11.07 -8.21 -26.94
C GLU A 19 12.11 -8.19 -25.81
N LEU A 20 11.66 -8.14 -24.57
CA LEU A 20 12.51 -8.12 -23.38
C LEU A 20 12.27 -9.36 -22.54
N THR A 21 13.33 -9.98 -22.05
CA THR A 21 13.27 -11.05 -21.06
C THR A 21 13.77 -10.51 -19.72
N VAL A 22 12.90 -10.54 -18.72
CA VAL A 22 13.23 -10.14 -17.34
C VAL A 22 13.18 -11.38 -16.45
N VAL A 23 14.29 -11.70 -15.81
CA VAL A 23 14.36 -12.81 -14.86
C VAL A 23 14.12 -12.30 -13.44
N ALA A 24 13.02 -12.73 -12.82
CA ALA A 24 12.73 -12.52 -11.42
C ALA A 24 13.57 -13.47 -10.56
N CYS A 25 14.58 -12.91 -9.89
CA CYS A 25 15.45 -13.59 -8.94
C CYS A 25 14.77 -13.77 -7.56
N THR A 26 13.51 -14.18 -7.56
CA THR A 26 12.68 -14.40 -6.38
C THR A 26 11.43 -15.19 -6.73
N ASN A 27 10.92 -15.96 -5.77
CA ASN A 27 9.63 -16.65 -5.88
C ASN A 27 8.51 -15.91 -5.15
N HIS A 28 8.82 -14.78 -4.48
CA HIS A 28 7.95 -14.18 -3.47
C HIS A 28 6.54 -13.88 -3.99
N TYR A 29 6.39 -13.33 -5.19
CA TYR A 29 5.10 -12.93 -5.77
C TYR A 29 4.54 -13.93 -6.78
N PHE A 30 5.40 -14.81 -7.28
CA PHE A 30 5.21 -15.44 -8.57
C PHE A 30 5.10 -16.97 -8.48
N GLY A 31 5.53 -17.57 -7.35
CA GLY A 31 5.59 -19.02 -7.19
C GLY A 31 6.84 -19.62 -7.84
N ASP A 32 6.86 -20.94 -8.00
CA ASP A 32 8.03 -21.69 -8.48
C ASP A 32 8.11 -21.79 -10.02
N ASP A 33 7.01 -21.63 -10.76
CA ASP A 33 6.93 -21.80 -12.22
C ASP A 33 6.26 -20.60 -12.94
N TYR A 34 6.68 -19.38 -12.62
CA TYR A 34 6.05 -18.18 -13.18
C TYR A 34 6.60 -17.83 -14.54
N ILE A 35 5.71 -17.82 -15.54
CA ILE A 35 5.95 -17.21 -16.84
C ILE A 35 4.73 -16.35 -17.17
N GLN A 36 4.93 -15.05 -17.32
CA GLN A 36 3.90 -14.13 -17.79
C GLN A 36 4.48 -13.29 -18.94
N PRO A 37 4.09 -13.57 -20.18
CA PRO A 37 4.22 -12.58 -21.24
C PRO A 37 3.19 -11.48 -20.96
N PHE A 38 3.63 -10.24 -20.91
CA PHE A 38 2.72 -9.10 -21.04
C PHE A 38 3.16 -8.23 -22.20
N GLU A 39 2.17 -7.81 -22.98
CA GLU A 39 2.35 -6.73 -23.94
C GLU A 39 1.98 -5.44 -23.24
N VAL A 40 2.89 -4.47 -23.25
CA VAL A 40 2.53 -3.10 -22.91
C VAL A 40 1.86 -2.52 -24.15
N PRO A 41 0.54 -2.27 -24.14
CA PRO A 41 -0.13 -1.66 -25.27
C PRO A 41 0.53 -0.32 -25.52
N ALA A 42 1.02 -0.12 -26.73
CA ALA A 42 1.58 1.14 -27.10
C ALA A 42 0.44 2.13 -27.28
N GLU A 43 0.29 3.07 -26.34
CA GLU A 43 -0.40 4.33 -26.64
C GLU A 43 0.29 5.08 -27.81
N TRP A 44 1.47 4.61 -28.26
CA TRP A 44 2.42 5.30 -29.14
C TRP A 44 2.87 4.49 -30.39
N GLY A 45 2.18 3.40 -30.74
CA GLY A 45 2.37 2.71 -32.05
C GLY A 45 3.47 1.63 -32.15
N THR A 46 4.16 1.25 -31.07
CA THR A 46 5.08 0.09 -31.02
C THR A 46 4.92 -0.68 -29.71
N SER A 47 4.38 -1.91 -29.77
CA SER A 47 4.21 -2.78 -28.60
C SER A 47 5.56 -3.33 -28.14
N ILE A 48 5.80 -3.32 -26.83
CA ILE A 48 6.94 -4.01 -26.21
C ILE A 48 6.38 -5.28 -25.56
N SER A 49 6.89 -6.43 -26.01
CA SER A 49 6.62 -7.72 -25.40
C SER A 49 7.62 -7.97 -24.28
N CYS A 50 7.13 -8.16 -23.07
CA CYS A 50 7.93 -8.40 -21.88
C CYS A 50 7.66 -9.82 -21.37
N ASN A 51 8.66 -10.69 -21.47
CA ASN A 51 8.66 -12.04 -20.94
C ASN A 51 9.26 -12.04 -19.53
N PHE A 52 8.40 -12.13 -18.51
CA PHE A 52 8.84 -12.30 -17.14
C PHE A 52 8.91 -13.78 -16.80
N THR A 53 10.04 -14.22 -16.26
CA THR A 53 10.28 -15.60 -15.82
C THR A 53 11.04 -15.65 -14.51
N ASN A 54 10.85 -16.67 -13.69
CA ASN A 54 11.68 -16.92 -12.49
C ASN A 54 12.75 -18.00 -12.73
N ASP A 55 12.91 -18.47 -13.98
CA ASP A 55 13.94 -19.43 -14.38
C ASP A 55 15.33 -18.79 -14.38
N LEU A 56 16.11 -19.08 -13.34
CA LEU A 56 17.46 -18.57 -13.17
C LEU A 56 18.45 -19.08 -14.23
N SER A 57 18.15 -20.16 -14.96
CA SER A 57 19.03 -20.64 -16.03
C SER A 57 19.15 -19.60 -17.16
N LEU A 58 18.12 -18.77 -17.34
CA LEU A 58 18.07 -17.69 -18.32
C LEU A 58 18.75 -16.40 -17.85
N ALA A 59 19.19 -16.32 -16.59
CA ALA A 59 19.74 -15.08 -16.03
C ALA A 59 20.96 -14.54 -16.80
N GLY A 60 21.75 -15.41 -17.46
CA GLY A 60 22.90 -14.98 -18.28
C GLY A 60 22.52 -14.34 -19.63
N GLU A 61 21.33 -14.63 -20.13
CA GLU A 61 20.82 -14.21 -21.43
C GLU A 61 19.72 -13.14 -21.33
N ALA A 62 19.12 -12.99 -20.14
CA ALA A 62 18.09 -12.01 -19.85
C ALA A 62 18.56 -10.57 -20.09
N ASP A 63 17.61 -9.69 -20.44
CA ASP A 63 17.85 -8.26 -20.62
C ASP A 63 17.97 -7.53 -19.28
N ALA A 64 17.24 -7.98 -18.25
CA ALA A 64 17.33 -7.44 -16.90
C ALA A 64 17.08 -8.54 -15.86
N LEU A 65 17.62 -8.34 -14.66
CA LEU A 65 17.34 -9.16 -13.49
C LEU A 65 16.56 -8.36 -12.46
N TRP A 66 15.52 -8.96 -11.90
CA TRP A 66 14.60 -8.30 -10.97
C TRP A 66 14.58 -8.99 -9.62
N PHE A 67 14.77 -8.25 -8.53
CA PHE A 67 15.00 -8.82 -7.21
C PHE A 67 14.01 -8.26 -6.21
N HIS A 68 13.24 -9.12 -5.54
CA HIS A 68 12.53 -8.70 -4.33
C HIS A 68 13.51 -8.61 -3.17
N ALA A 69 13.98 -7.40 -2.87
CA ALA A 69 15.09 -7.17 -1.93
C ALA A 69 14.88 -7.77 -0.53
N PRO A 70 13.70 -7.66 0.11
CA PRO A 70 13.47 -8.21 1.45
C PRO A 70 13.71 -9.72 1.58
N THR A 71 13.50 -10.50 0.52
CA THR A 71 13.60 -11.96 0.57
C THR A 71 14.50 -12.54 -0.53
N THR A 72 15.31 -11.71 -1.18
CA THR A 72 16.15 -12.22 -2.27
C THR A 72 17.25 -13.12 -1.71
N THR A 73 17.29 -14.35 -2.23
CA THR A 73 18.33 -15.34 -1.92
C THR A 73 19.03 -15.85 -3.18
N ARG A 74 18.47 -15.52 -4.36
CA ARG A 74 18.86 -16.02 -5.67
C ARG A 74 19.73 -15.00 -6.41
N ILE A 75 20.83 -14.58 -5.78
CA ILE A 75 21.74 -13.58 -6.36
C ILE A 75 22.78 -14.28 -7.26
N PRO A 76 22.84 -13.98 -8.57
CA PRO A 76 23.88 -14.52 -9.44
C PRO A 76 25.28 -14.13 -8.95
N LYS A 77 26.28 -15.00 -9.17
CA LYS A 77 27.65 -14.76 -8.69
C LYS A 77 28.34 -13.57 -9.36
N GLN A 78 27.92 -13.20 -10.56
CA GLN A 78 28.52 -12.13 -11.35
C GLN A 78 27.42 -11.34 -12.04
N LYS A 79 27.54 -10.02 -11.98
CA LYS A 79 26.71 -9.09 -12.73
C LYS A 79 27.30 -8.91 -14.12
N LYS A 80 26.51 -9.21 -15.15
CA LYS A 80 26.95 -9.08 -16.54
C LYS A 80 27.04 -7.58 -16.91
N PRO A 81 28.13 -7.12 -17.54
CA PRO A 81 28.22 -5.74 -17.99
C PRO A 81 27.06 -5.37 -18.90
N GLY A 82 26.39 -4.25 -18.60
CA GLY A 82 25.24 -3.76 -19.37
C GLY A 82 23.91 -4.44 -19.09
N GLN A 83 23.84 -5.42 -18.17
CA GLN A 83 22.59 -6.05 -17.73
C GLN A 83 22.10 -5.36 -16.45
N PRO A 84 21.04 -4.52 -16.51
CA PRO A 84 20.51 -3.85 -15.33
C PRO A 84 19.98 -4.85 -14.28
N TRP A 85 20.32 -4.58 -13.03
CA TRP A 85 19.75 -5.24 -11.85
C TRP A 85 18.76 -4.29 -11.20
N ILE A 86 17.49 -4.69 -11.17
CA ILE A 86 16.37 -3.93 -10.64
C ILE A 86 16.07 -4.42 -9.22
N MET A 87 16.23 -3.53 -8.25
CA MET A 87 15.82 -3.78 -6.87
C MET A 87 14.34 -3.44 -6.72
N MET A 88 13.53 -4.37 -6.28
CA MET A 88 12.14 -4.12 -5.89
C MET A 88 11.94 -4.25 -4.39
N SER A 89 11.33 -3.24 -3.77
CA SER A 89 10.73 -3.39 -2.46
C SER A 89 9.58 -2.41 -2.22
N MET A 90 8.40 -2.96 -1.94
CA MET A 90 7.30 -2.19 -1.36
C MET A 90 7.36 -2.16 0.17
N GLU A 91 8.41 -2.73 0.77
CA GLU A 91 8.58 -2.79 2.23
C GLU A 91 9.55 -1.73 2.72
N SER A 92 9.30 -1.19 3.91
CA SER A 92 10.13 -0.14 4.49
C SER A 92 11.50 -0.62 4.96
N ASP A 93 12.47 0.30 4.95
CA ASP A 93 13.79 0.11 5.53
C ASP A 93 13.79 0.12 7.08
N GLY A 94 12.69 0.57 7.69
CA GLY A 94 12.39 0.42 9.11
C GLY A 94 12.11 -1.03 9.48
N ASN A 95 11.40 -1.77 8.62
CA ASN A 95 11.11 -3.19 8.82
C ASN A 95 12.23 -4.11 8.32
N TYR A 96 12.94 -3.71 7.28
CA TYR A 96 13.97 -4.53 6.63
C TYR A 96 15.34 -3.82 6.65
N PRO A 97 16.17 -4.07 7.69
CA PRO A 97 17.48 -3.45 7.82
C PRO A 97 18.44 -3.69 6.64
N LEU A 98 18.20 -4.75 5.85
CA LEU A 98 18.96 -5.02 4.63
C LEU A 98 18.86 -3.85 3.63
N LEU A 99 17.72 -3.15 3.60
CA LEU A 99 17.50 -1.98 2.75
C LEU A 99 18.29 -0.75 3.19
N LYS A 100 18.96 -0.79 4.36
CA LYS A 100 19.91 0.23 4.82
C LYS A 100 21.37 -0.14 4.55
N ASN A 101 21.63 -1.34 4.02
CA ASN A 101 22.99 -1.82 3.78
C ASN A 101 23.49 -1.33 2.41
N GLN A 102 24.33 -0.29 2.42
CA GLN A 102 24.86 0.29 1.18
C GLN A 102 25.53 -0.75 0.26
N LYS A 103 26.29 -1.72 0.81
CA LYS A 103 26.94 -2.75 -0.01
C LYS A 103 25.95 -3.66 -0.72
N PHE A 104 24.76 -3.84 -0.15
CA PHE A 104 23.67 -4.57 -0.79
C PHE A 104 22.99 -3.70 -1.85
N LEU A 105 22.71 -2.43 -1.54
CA LEU A 105 22.12 -1.48 -2.49
C LEU A 105 23.01 -1.26 -3.72
N ASP A 106 24.32 -1.16 -3.53
CA ASP A 106 25.34 -0.98 -4.58
C ASP A 106 25.37 -2.12 -5.62
N LEU A 107 24.66 -3.23 -5.39
CA LEU A 107 24.51 -4.31 -6.36
C LEU A 107 23.54 -3.95 -7.50
N PHE A 108 22.61 -3.02 -7.26
CA PHE A 108 21.50 -2.70 -8.15
C PHE A 108 21.74 -1.41 -8.93
N ASP A 109 21.17 -1.32 -10.14
CA ASP A 109 21.26 -0.11 -10.98
C ASP A 109 19.97 0.70 -10.97
N ILE A 110 18.83 0.03 -10.72
CA ILE A 110 17.50 0.63 -10.77
C ILE A 110 16.78 0.29 -9.47
N TYR A 111 16.24 1.32 -8.81
CA TYR A 111 15.46 1.22 -7.60
C TYR A 111 13.97 1.34 -7.92
N MET A 112 13.22 0.27 -7.64
CA MET A 112 11.78 0.20 -7.80
C MET A 112 11.14 0.02 -6.41
N THR A 113 10.87 1.13 -5.71
CA THR A 113 10.46 1.09 -4.29
C THR A 113 9.26 1.97 -4.00
N TYR A 114 8.74 1.91 -2.77
CA TYR A 114 7.67 2.81 -2.30
C TYR A 114 8.10 4.29 -2.21
N ARG A 115 9.40 4.57 -2.26
CA ARG A 115 9.95 5.92 -2.15
C ARG A 115 9.63 6.73 -3.40
N LEU A 116 9.22 7.99 -3.21
CA LEU A 116 8.91 8.91 -4.31
C LEU A 116 10.17 9.34 -5.08
N ASP A 117 11.35 9.19 -4.46
CA ASP A 117 12.66 9.48 -5.05
C ASP A 117 13.33 8.27 -5.75
N SER A 118 12.63 7.14 -5.85
CA SER A 118 13.14 5.96 -6.57
C SER A 118 13.05 6.12 -8.10
N ASP A 119 13.86 5.37 -8.84
CA ASP A 119 13.82 5.40 -10.32
C ASP A 119 12.44 4.99 -10.86
N ILE A 120 11.77 4.05 -10.18
CA ILE A 120 10.43 3.58 -10.49
C ILE A 120 9.59 3.53 -9.20
N PRO A 121 8.90 4.63 -8.84
CA PRO A 121 8.03 4.65 -7.67
C PRO A 121 6.90 3.61 -7.79
N THR A 122 6.88 2.68 -6.85
CA THR A 122 5.90 1.58 -6.77
C THR A 122 5.03 1.79 -5.55
N LEU A 123 3.94 2.52 -5.76
CA LEU A 123 3.00 2.88 -4.70
C LEU A 123 1.94 1.79 -4.51
N TYR A 124 1.35 1.74 -3.31
CA TYR A 124 0.28 0.80 -2.98
C TYR A 124 -1.07 0.98 -3.70
N PRO A 125 -1.55 2.20 -4.04
CA PRO A 125 -2.78 2.32 -4.80
C PRO A 125 -2.52 1.81 -6.22
N ASN A 126 -3.31 0.84 -6.66
CA ASN A 126 -3.22 0.34 -8.01
C ASN A 126 -4.25 1.04 -8.91
N TRP A 127 -3.93 1.15 -10.20
CA TRP A 127 -4.79 1.83 -11.17
C TRP A 127 -6.18 1.20 -11.36
N LYS A 128 -6.35 -0.07 -10.97
CA LYS A 128 -7.64 -0.76 -11.02
C LYS A 128 -8.59 -0.28 -9.91
N GLN A 129 -8.05 0.28 -8.83
CA GLN A 129 -8.83 0.81 -7.71
C GLN A 129 -9.37 2.22 -7.96
N TYR A 130 -8.91 2.95 -8.98
CA TYR A 130 -9.36 4.33 -9.25
C TYR A 130 -10.89 4.46 -9.37
N GLY A 131 -11.55 3.47 -9.97
CA GLY A 131 -13.02 3.44 -10.04
C GLY A 131 -13.67 3.30 -8.65
N ASP A 132 -13.06 2.53 -7.76
CA ASP A 132 -13.60 2.26 -6.43
C ASP A 132 -13.44 3.45 -5.46
N PHE A 133 -12.40 4.28 -5.65
CA PHE A 133 -12.20 5.49 -4.86
C PHE A 133 -13.37 6.46 -4.96
N MET A 134 -14.01 6.51 -6.14
CA MET A 134 -15.12 7.42 -6.42
C MET A 134 -16.50 6.84 -6.08
N ASN A 135 -16.56 5.58 -5.62
CA ASN A 135 -17.84 5.02 -5.16
C ASN A 135 -18.33 5.78 -3.92
N PRO A 136 -19.62 6.14 -3.86
CA PRO A 136 -20.16 6.87 -2.72
C PRO A 136 -20.08 6.01 -1.44
N PRO A 137 -19.76 6.61 -0.28
CA PRO A 137 -19.75 5.89 0.99
C PRO A 137 -21.16 5.42 1.37
N LEU A 138 -21.25 4.40 2.24
CA LEU A 138 -22.50 4.11 2.92
C LEU A 138 -22.98 5.34 3.72
N PRO A 139 -24.31 5.57 3.84
CA PRO A 139 -24.83 6.69 4.61
C PRO A 139 -24.27 6.73 6.04
N THR A 140 -23.88 7.91 6.52
CA THR A 140 -23.26 8.08 7.85
C THR A 140 -24.07 7.42 8.97
N LYS A 141 -25.40 7.51 8.91
CA LYS A 141 -26.33 6.92 9.89
C LYS A 141 -26.30 5.40 10.00
N VAL A 142 -25.78 4.68 9.00
CA VAL A 142 -25.66 3.22 9.08
C VAL A 142 -24.31 2.78 9.66
N LYS A 143 -23.31 3.67 9.68
CA LYS A 143 -22.00 3.42 10.29
C LYS A 143 -22.15 3.39 11.82
N GLY A 144 -21.60 2.36 12.47
CA GLY A 144 -21.74 2.17 13.92
C GLY A 144 -23.04 1.48 14.36
N SER A 145 -23.96 1.15 13.44
CA SER A 145 -25.22 0.46 13.81
C SER A 145 -25.02 -0.96 14.36
N HIS A 146 -23.98 -1.65 13.87
CA HIS A 146 -23.62 -3.03 14.25
C HIS A 146 -22.10 -3.19 14.49
N SER A 147 -21.41 -2.08 14.67
CA SER A 147 -19.95 -1.96 14.74
C SER A 147 -19.56 -0.97 15.84
N ALA A 148 -18.34 -1.08 16.34
CA ALA A 148 -17.74 -0.03 17.17
C ALA A 148 -17.51 1.25 16.34
N LEU A 149 -17.05 2.31 17.02
CA LEU A 149 -16.76 3.59 16.38
C LEU A 149 -15.65 3.46 15.32
N ALA A 150 -14.62 2.68 15.64
CA ALA A 150 -13.49 2.43 14.78
C ALA A 150 -13.19 0.93 14.62
N ALA A 151 -12.56 0.56 13.51
CA ALA A 151 -11.98 -0.76 13.29
C ALA A 151 -10.45 -0.71 13.37
N TYR A 152 -9.85 -1.78 13.90
CA TYR A 152 -8.41 -2.03 13.86
C TYR A 152 -8.15 -3.42 13.29
N ILE A 153 -7.34 -3.49 12.24
CA ILE A 153 -7.03 -4.75 11.55
C ILE A 153 -5.53 -4.83 11.34
N ALA A 154 -4.87 -5.58 12.23
CA ALA A 154 -3.45 -5.85 12.16
C ALA A 154 -3.15 -7.28 12.62
N SER A 155 -2.13 -7.91 12.01
CA SER A 155 -1.77 -9.29 12.30
C SER A 155 -0.29 -9.55 12.55
N ASN A 156 0.56 -8.56 12.29
CA ASN A 156 1.97 -8.56 12.62
C ASN A 156 2.18 -7.63 13.82
N PRO A 157 2.58 -8.11 15.01
CA PRO A 157 2.79 -7.23 16.16
C PRO A 157 3.89 -6.19 15.90
N VAL A 158 3.63 -4.93 16.25
CA VAL A 158 4.55 -3.79 16.07
C VAL A 158 4.40 -2.88 17.29
N PRO A 159 5.45 -2.70 18.13
CA PRO A 159 5.33 -2.03 19.43
C PRO A 159 4.69 -0.64 19.36
N HIS A 160 5.21 0.30 18.56
CA HIS A 160 4.68 1.67 18.49
C HIS A 160 3.21 1.69 18.08
N ARG A 161 2.85 0.84 17.12
CA ARG A 161 1.52 0.76 16.53
C ARG A 161 0.51 0.18 17.53
N ASP A 162 0.86 -0.94 18.16
CA ASP A 162 -0.02 -1.66 19.07
C ASP A 162 -0.16 -0.92 20.41
N GLU A 163 0.90 -0.28 20.90
CA GLU A 163 0.88 0.55 22.12
C GLU A 163 0.00 1.79 21.94
N TYR A 164 0.09 2.48 20.80
CA TYR A 164 -0.78 3.63 20.52
C TYR A 164 -2.25 3.21 20.35
N ALA A 165 -2.49 2.11 19.63
CA ALA A 165 -3.84 1.56 19.47
C ALA A 165 -4.45 1.19 20.84
N GLN A 166 -3.71 0.50 21.71
CA GLN A 166 -4.16 0.16 23.06
C GLN A 166 -4.56 1.40 23.87
N GLN A 167 -3.74 2.47 23.84
CA GLN A 167 -4.08 3.72 24.52
C GLN A 167 -5.38 4.33 23.99
N LEU A 168 -5.60 4.30 22.67
CA LEU A 168 -6.82 4.83 22.08
C LEU A 168 -8.07 4.00 22.45
N PHE A 169 -7.92 2.68 22.62
CA PHE A 169 -9.01 1.77 23.03
C PHE A 169 -9.55 2.10 24.43
N GLU A 170 -8.77 2.79 25.27
CA GLU A 170 -9.22 3.24 26.59
C GLU A 170 -10.25 4.37 26.52
N TYR A 171 -10.30 5.11 25.41
CA TYR A 171 -11.13 6.32 25.27
C TYR A 171 -12.29 6.16 24.29
N ILE A 172 -12.18 5.27 23.31
CA ILE A 172 -13.23 5.01 22.32
C ILE A 172 -13.44 3.50 22.09
N PRO A 173 -14.66 3.07 21.72
CA PRO A 173 -14.89 1.69 21.34
C PRO A 173 -14.21 1.41 19.99
N VAL A 174 -13.32 0.41 19.98
CA VAL A 174 -12.64 -0.07 18.77
C VAL A 174 -12.79 -1.58 18.64
N ASP A 175 -13.23 -2.02 17.47
CA ASP A 175 -13.26 -3.43 17.11
C ASP A 175 -11.91 -3.83 16.50
N SER A 176 -11.13 -4.62 17.23
CA SER A 176 -9.91 -5.24 16.73
C SER A 176 -10.19 -6.64 16.19
N LEU A 177 -10.16 -6.74 14.86
CA LEU A 177 -10.56 -7.93 14.11
C LEU A 177 -9.36 -8.76 13.63
N GLY A 178 -8.14 -8.22 13.76
CA GLY A 178 -6.91 -8.93 13.39
C GLY A 178 -6.29 -9.73 14.53
N LYS A 179 -5.14 -10.39 14.28
CA LYS A 179 -4.46 -11.18 15.32
C LYS A 179 -3.92 -10.30 16.46
N CYS A 180 -3.60 -9.05 16.19
CA CYS A 180 -3.16 -8.07 17.19
C CYS A 180 -4.36 -7.51 17.95
N LEU A 181 -4.25 -7.40 19.28
CA LEU A 181 -5.29 -6.82 20.16
C LEU A 181 -6.71 -7.43 20.01
N ASN A 182 -6.79 -8.63 19.41
CA ASN A 182 -8.01 -9.29 18.97
C ASN A 182 -9.12 -9.31 20.04
N ASN A 183 -10.05 -8.36 19.97
CA ASN A 183 -11.14 -8.22 20.93
C ASN A 183 -12.52 -8.53 20.31
N LYS A 184 -12.57 -8.70 18.97
CA LYS A 184 -13.77 -9.06 18.23
C LYS A 184 -13.45 -10.09 17.16
N THR A 185 -14.28 -11.12 17.08
CA THR A 185 -14.25 -12.07 15.98
C THR A 185 -14.87 -11.43 14.75
N VAL A 186 -14.31 -11.72 13.58
CA VAL A 186 -14.92 -11.27 12.34
C VAL A 186 -16.31 -11.91 12.20
N PRO A 187 -17.37 -11.14 11.87
CA PRO A 187 -18.71 -11.68 11.73
C PRO A 187 -18.81 -12.80 10.67
N ASP A 188 -19.63 -13.81 10.94
CA ASP A 188 -19.80 -14.99 10.08
C ASP A 188 -20.35 -14.66 8.67
N PHE A 189 -21.02 -13.52 8.46
CA PHE A 189 -21.43 -13.12 7.11
C PHE A 189 -20.27 -12.63 6.24
N ILE A 190 -19.10 -12.41 6.86
CA ILE A 190 -17.83 -12.04 6.23
C ILE A 190 -16.94 -13.30 6.14
N THR A 191 -17.56 -14.49 6.07
CA THR A 191 -16.84 -15.77 6.00
C THR A 191 -16.11 -15.94 4.67
N GLY A 192 -14.82 -16.19 4.81
CA GLY A 192 -13.99 -16.91 3.89
C GLY A 192 -12.55 -16.82 4.35
N ASP A 193 -11.71 -17.78 4.01
CA ASP A 193 -10.27 -17.84 4.32
C ASP A 193 -9.43 -16.66 3.73
N HIS A 194 -10.10 -15.56 3.36
CA HIS A 194 -9.63 -14.44 2.56
C HIS A 194 -9.10 -13.25 3.37
N ILE A 195 -9.44 -13.08 4.65
CA ILE A 195 -8.94 -11.96 5.47
C ILE A 195 -7.43 -12.04 5.65
N TRP A 196 -6.89 -13.27 5.67
CA TRP A 196 -5.48 -13.57 5.89
C TRP A 196 -4.75 -14.09 4.64
N ALA A 197 -5.46 -14.30 3.53
CA ALA A 197 -4.84 -14.68 2.27
C ALA A 197 -4.20 -13.45 1.60
N ARG A 198 -3.05 -13.64 0.96
CA ARG A 198 -2.46 -12.64 0.05
C ARG A 198 -3.50 -12.32 -1.04
N GLY A 199 -4.20 -11.20 -0.90
CA GLY A 199 -5.37 -10.86 -1.72
C GLY A 199 -6.66 -10.48 -0.95
N GLY A 200 -6.62 -10.37 0.39
CA GLY A 200 -7.75 -10.02 1.28
C GLY A 200 -8.40 -8.65 1.11
N PHE A 201 -8.11 -7.96 0.00
CA PHE A 201 -8.68 -6.68 -0.41
C PHE A 201 -10.22 -6.70 -0.40
N HIS A 202 -10.85 -7.77 -0.90
CA HIS A 202 -12.31 -7.83 -0.94
C HIS A 202 -12.92 -7.92 0.47
N SER A 203 -12.37 -8.76 1.35
CA SER A 203 -12.94 -8.96 2.69
C SER A 203 -12.83 -7.76 3.62
N ILE A 204 -11.78 -6.94 3.50
CA ILE A 204 -11.65 -5.73 4.32
C ILE A 204 -12.60 -4.63 3.84
N LEU A 205 -12.84 -4.55 2.54
CA LEU A 205 -13.79 -3.61 1.95
C LEU A 205 -15.26 -3.97 2.22
N ASP A 206 -15.56 -5.20 2.62
CA ASP A 206 -16.89 -5.58 3.13
C ASP A 206 -17.09 -5.18 4.61
N ILE A 207 -15.99 -4.98 5.35
CA ILE A 207 -16.00 -4.64 6.79
C ILE A 207 -16.01 -3.13 7.00
N LEU A 208 -15.02 -2.43 6.44
CA LEU A 208 -14.74 -1.03 6.74
C LEU A 208 -15.87 -0.05 6.42
N PRO A 209 -16.75 -0.26 5.42
CA PRO A 209 -17.86 0.66 5.15
C PRO A 209 -18.81 0.83 6.34
N HIS A 210 -18.86 -0.14 7.27
CA HIS A 210 -19.69 -0.09 8.46
C HIS A 210 -19.07 0.68 9.63
N TYR A 211 -17.80 1.09 9.54
CA TYR A 211 -17.13 1.88 10.56
C TYR A 211 -17.02 3.35 10.12
N LYS A 212 -17.14 4.27 11.08
CA LYS A 212 -16.81 5.68 10.83
C LYS A 212 -15.32 5.84 10.63
N PHE A 213 -14.52 5.16 11.45
CA PHE A 213 -13.06 5.27 11.40
C PHE A 213 -12.37 3.92 11.19
N TYR A 214 -11.21 3.97 10.53
CA TYR A 214 -10.27 2.84 10.46
C TYR A 214 -8.90 3.28 10.97
N LEU A 215 -8.31 2.52 11.89
CA LEU A 215 -6.95 2.74 12.36
C LEU A 215 -5.97 2.26 11.29
N ALA A 216 -5.67 3.15 10.33
CA ALA A 216 -4.75 2.95 9.22
C ALA A 216 -3.30 3.16 9.68
N PHE A 217 -2.87 2.39 10.68
CA PHE A 217 -1.54 2.54 11.27
C PHE A 217 -0.51 1.63 10.58
N GLU A 218 0.60 2.23 10.15
CA GLU A 218 1.68 1.55 9.47
C GLU A 218 2.55 0.74 10.43
N ASN A 219 3.21 -0.27 9.87
CA ASN A 219 4.19 -1.07 10.59
C ASN A 219 5.57 -0.37 10.70
N SER A 220 5.80 0.73 9.96
CA SER A 220 7.00 1.57 10.02
C SER A 220 6.64 3.05 9.88
N LEU A 221 7.43 3.91 10.50
CA LEU A 221 7.29 5.37 10.45
C LEU A 221 8.33 5.96 9.50
N THR A 222 8.31 5.51 8.24
CA THR A 222 9.25 5.98 7.20
C THR A 222 8.52 6.91 6.24
N THR A 223 9.15 8.02 5.87
CA THR A 223 8.67 8.93 4.80
C THR A 223 8.38 8.15 3.52
N ASP A 224 7.30 8.52 2.82
CA ASP A 224 6.72 7.86 1.64
C ASP A 224 6.11 6.47 1.89
N TYR A 225 6.27 5.87 3.07
CA TYR A 225 5.73 4.54 3.37
C TYR A 225 4.24 4.61 3.72
N VAL A 226 3.43 4.82 2.68
CA VAL A 226 1.97 4.87 2.74
C VAL A 226 1.40 3.63 2.03
N THR A 227 0.83 2.72 2.81
CA THR A 227 0.45 1.38 2.34
C THR A 227 -1.03 1.25 2.01
N GLU A 228 -1.48 0.03 1.69
CA GLU A 228 -2.89 -0.28 1.41
C GLU A 228 -3.84 0.16 2.53
N ARG A 229 -3.35 0.34 3.75
CA ARG A 229 -4.16 0.67 4.94
C ARG A 229 -4.97 1.94 4.78
N VAL A 230 -4.33 3.04 4.36
CA VAL A 230 -5.04 4.31 4.16
C VAL A 230 -6.03 4.17 2.99
N PHE A 231 -5.58 3.53 1.89
CA PHE A 231 -6.37 3.39 0.68
C PHE A 231 -7.60 2.50 0.87
N HIS A 232 -7.51 1.44 1.69
CA HIS A 232 -8.67 0.63 2.07
C HIS A 232 -9.74 1.44 2.77
N ALA A 233 -9.36 2.35 3.69
CA ALA A 233 -10.31 3.24 4.35
C ALA A 233 -10.99 4.18 3.35
N LEU A 234 -10.16 4.84 2.53
CA LEU A 234 -10.61 5.81 1.53
C LEU A 234 -11.58 5.15 0.53
N VAL A 235 -11.24 3.96 0.01
CA VAL A 235 -12.11 3.18 -0.88
C VAL A 235 -13.42 2.81 -0.18
N ALA A 236 -13.35 2.27 1.04
CA ALA A 236 -14.51 1.87 1.82
C ALA A 236 -15.41 3.03 2.30
N GLY A 237 -14.96 4.28 2.14
CA GLY A 237 -15.66 5.44 2.68
C GLY A 237 -15.66 5.47 4.21
N SER A 238 -14.62 4.92 4.83
CA SER A 238 -14.31 5.07 6.25
C SER A 238 -13.18 6.10 6.38
N VAL A 239 -13.21 6.97 7.40
CA VAL A 239 -12.16 7.98 7.56
C VAL A 239 -10.93 7.34 8.20
N PRO A 240 -9.75 7.32 7.54
CA PRO A 240 -8.54 6.78 8.12
C PRO A 240 -8.04 7.66 9.27
N ILE A 241 -7.75 7.03 10.41
CA ILE A 241 -6.91 7.57 11.47
C ILE A 241 -5.50 7.05 11.19
N TYR A 242 -4.57 7.94 10.85
CA TYR A 242 -3.29 7.58 10.27
C TYR A 242 -2.13 7.74 11.25
N TYR A 243 -1.27 6.72 11.31
CA TYR A 243 0.00 6.74 12.03
C TYR A 243 1.07 6.06 11.17
N GLY A 244 1.97 6.84 10.56
CA GLY A 244 2.93 6.33 9.59
C GLY A 244 3.87 7.41 9.06
N ALA A 245 3.99 7.50 7.74
CA ALA A 245 4.80 8.49 7.03
C ALA A 245 4.43 9.93 7.41
N ASP A 246 5.44 10.79 7.55
CA ASP A 246 5.28 12.21 7.87
C ASP A 246 4.63 13.01 6.74
N ASN A 247 4.77 12.56 5.50
CA ASN A 247 4.24 13.21 4.31
C ASN A 247 2.96 12.55 3.75
N VAL A 248 2.18 11.84 4.57
CA VAL A 248 0.94 11.15 4.12
C VAL A 248 -0.02 12.05 3.32
N LYS A 249 -0.05 13.36 3.61
CA LYS A 249 -0.90 14.34 2.91
C LYS A 249 -0.66 14.37 1.40
N GLU A 250 0.55 14.06 0.93
CA GLU A 250 0.89 13.98 -0.49
C GLU A 250 0.20 12.82 -1.23
N PHE A 251 -0.33 11.85 -0.47
CA PHE A 251 -0.98 10.63 -0.98
C PHE A 251 -2.51 10.68 -0.86
N LEU A 252 -3.07 11.73 -0.26
CA LEU A 252 -4.49 11.85 0.02
C LEU A 252 -5.24 12.58 -1.10
N PRO A 253 -6.52 12.23 -1.33
CA PRO A 253 -7.36 12.94 -2.29
C PRO A 253 -7.77 14.35 -1.83
N ALA A 254 -7.67 14.64 -0.53
CA ALA A 254 -7.90 15.95 0.08
C ALA A 254 -7.14 16.06 1.42
N ASP A 255 -6.81 17.28 1.84
CA ASP A 255 -6.04 17.54 3.07
C ASP A 255 -6.69 16.97 4.33
N ASN A 256 -8.04 16.96 4.35
CA ASN A 256 -8.83 16.43 5.44
C ASN A 256 -9.34 15.00 5.17
N ALA A 257 -8.85 14.30 4.15
CA ALA A 257 -9.31 12.93 3.87
C ALA A 257 -8.84 11.90 4.91
N ALA A 258 -7.89 12.27 5.77
CA ALA A 258 -7.40 11.46 6.89
C ALA A 258 -7.22 12.31 8.14
N ILE A 259 -7.26 11.66 9.30
CA ILE A 259 -6.95 12.25 10.61
C ILE A 259 -5.57 11.75 11.02
N ASN A 260 -4.54 12.60 10.99
CA ASN A 260 -3.19 12.20 11.37
C ASN A 260 -3.03 12.29 12.89
N ILE A 261 -2.53 11.23 13.52
CA ILE A 261 -2.31 11.25 14.97
C ILE A 261 -1.30 12.32 15.41
N ALA A 262 -0.39 12.72 14.51
CA ALA A 262 0.64 13.73 14.79
C ALA A 262 0.06 15.14 14.97
N ASP A 263 -1.22 15.36 14.61
CA ASP A 263 -1.90 16.63 14.79
C ASP A 263 -2.50 16.81 16.21
N PHE A 264 -2.29 15.84 17.11
CA PHE A 264 -2.83 15.81 18.47
C PHE A 264 -1.72 15.60 19.51
N ASP A 265 -1.83 16.23 20.67
CA ASP A 265 -0.86 16.12 21.76
C ASP A 265 -0.94 14.77 22.48
N SER A 266 -2.07 14.06 22.39
CA SER A 266 -2.27 12.76 23.04
C SER A 266 -3.36 11.90 22.40
N PRO A 267 -3.36 10.57 22.64
CA PRO A 267 -4.47 9.69 22.25
C PRO A 267 -5.83 10.12 22.81
N LYS A 268 -5.85 10.75 23.99
CA LYS A 268 -7.07 11.25 24.61
C LYS A 268 -7.65 12.43 23.84
N GLU A 269 -6.82 13.38 23.43
CA GLU A 269 -7.27 14.53 22.63
C GLU A 269 -7.79 14.08 21.26
N LEU A 270 -7.08 13.13 20.62
CA LEU A 270 -7.58 12.48 19.40
C LEU A 270 -8.95 11.83 19.65
N ALA A 271 -9.12 11.08 20.74
CA ALA A 271 -10.40 10.46 21.08
C ALA A 271 -11.53 11.48 21.28
N GLU A 272 -11.25 12.62 21.93
CA GLU A 272 -12.21 13.71 22.09
C GLU A 272 -12.66 14.27 20.73
N TYR A 273 -11.73 14.43 19.78
CA TYR A 273 -12.05 14.83 18.40
C TYR A 273 -12.90 13.78 17.66
N LEU A 274 -12.56 12.50 17.79
CA LEU A 274 -13.31 11.41 17.16
C LEU A 274 -14.73 11.30 17.71
N LEU A 275 -14.93 11.51 19.02
CA LEU A 275 -16.26 11.55 19.64
C LEU A 275 -17.06 12.78 19.22
N TYR A 276 -16.41 13.93 19.02
CA TYR A 276 -17.05 15.10 18.43
C TYR A 276 -17.58 14.80 17.02
N LEU A 277 -16.75 14.19 16.17
CA LEU A 277 -17.16 13.77 14.82
C LEU A 277 -18.26 12.69 14.86
N ASP A 278 -18.24 11.80 15.84
CA ASP A 278 -19.30 10.81 16.00
C ASP A 278 -20.67 11.45 16.28
N GLN A 279 -20.69 12.55 17.03
CA GLN A 279 -21.91 13.27 17.39
C GLN A 279 -22.31 14.34 16.35
N ASN A 280 -21.47 14.60 15.35
CA ASN A 280 -21.67 15.63 14.34
C ASN A 280 -21.46 15.06 12.93
N ASP A 281 -22.55 14.54 12.34
CA ASP A 281 -22.55 13.96 10.99
C ASP A 281 -22.03 14.94 9.94
N GLU A 282 -22.37 16.24 10.03
CA GLU A 282 -21.91 17.25 9.07
C GLU A 282 -20.38 17.39 9.11
N ALA A 283 -19.80 17.47 10.31
CA ALA A 283 -18.35 17.56 10.48
C ALA A 283 -17.64 16.27 10.03
N TYR A 284 -18.21 15.09 10.32
CA TYR A 284 -17.69 13.82 9.83
C TYR A 284 -17.73 13.74 8.30
N GLU A 285 -18.83 14.13 7.67
CA GLU A 285 -19.02 14.06 6.22
C GLU A 285 -18.08 14.99 5.45
N GLN A 286 -17.57 16.07 6.07
CA GLN A 286 -16.52 16.89 5.45
C GLN A 286 -15.24 16.10 5.13
N HIS A 287 -14.90 15.08 5.93
CA HIS A 287 -13.74 14.22 5.66
C HIS A 287 -13.96 13.29 4.43
N LEU A 288 -15.21 13.12 4.00
CA LEU A 288 -15.60 12.27 2.86
C LEU A 288 -16.08 13.08 1.65
N ALA A 289 -16.07 14.41 1.72
CA ALA A 289 -16.60 15.31 0.68
C ALA A 289 -15.88 15.19 -0.67
N TRP A 290 -14.69 14.58 -0.71
CA TRP A 290 -13.94 14.32 -1.95
C TRP A 290 -14.47 13.10 -2.74
N LYS A 291 -15.35 12.26 -2.16
CA LYS A 291 -15.91 11.05 -2.81
C LYS A 291 -17.13 11.33 -3.70
N THR A 292 -17.14 12.46 -4.41
CA THR A 292 -18.29 12.95 -5.21
C THR A 292 -18.12 12.75 -6.71
#